data_AF-A0A8J3W8P2-F1
#
_entry.id   AF-A0A8J3W8P2-F1
#
_cell.length_a   1.000
_cell.length_b   1.000
_cell.length_c   1.000
_cell.angle_alpha   90.00
_cell.angle_beta   90.00
_cell.angle_gamma   90.00
#
_symmetry.space_group_name_H-M   'P 1'
#
loop_
_entity.id
_entity.type
_entity.pdbx_description
1 polymer ?
#
loop_
_entity_poly.entity_id
_entity_poly.type
_entity_poly.pdbx_seq_one_letter_code
_entity_poly.pdbx_strand_id
1 'polypeptide(L)'
;MTETDPASLEAERRRIRDAHLRPAAERPPSTARGLHHLAISVEPRRWEEIVRRLGDAGVEYAIHSGVSVYFRDPDGARVELIADPLGEMYGDKVL
;
A
#
# COMPACT_ATOMS: atom_id res chain seq x y z
N MET A 1 14.85 -7.26 -16.01
CA MET A 1 14.43 -7.17 -14.60
C MET A 1 15.41 -7.99 -13.79
N THR A 2 16.17 -7.37 -12.90
CA THR A 2 17.12 -8.08 -12.05
C THR A 2 16.35 -9.05 -11.17
N GLU A 3 16.73 -10.31 -11.18
CA GLU A 3 16.16 -11.34 -10.31
C GLU A 3 16.35 -10.89 -8.86
N THR A 4 15.25 -10.66 -8.17
CA THR A 4 15.27 -10.01 -6.86
C THR A 4 15.42 -11.07 -5.79
N ASP A 5 16.57 -11.10 -5.11
CA ASP A 5 16.79 -12.00 -3.97
C ASP A 5 15.83 -11.66 -2.81
N PRO A 6 14.91 -12.57 -2.43
CA PRO A 6 13.97 -12.33 -1.35
C PRO A 6 14.64 -12.05 0.00
N ALA A 7 15.80 -12.66 0.28
CA ALA A 7 16.52 -12.48 1.54
C ALA A 7 17.10 -11.06 1.64
N SER A 8 17.72 -10.58 0.56
CA SER A 8 18.19 -9.19 0.44
C SER A 8 17.05 -8.18 0.59
N LEU A 9 15.90 -8.43 -0.04
CA LEU A 9 14.72 -7.57 0.14
C LEU A 9 14.25 -7.50 1.58
N GLU A 10 14.20 -8.64 2.29
CA GLU A 10 13.76 -8.64 3.68
C GLU A 10 14.78 -7.96 4.61
N ALA A 11 16.08 -8.16 4.36
CA ALA A 11 17.12 -7.45 5.10
C ALA A 11 17.00 -5.93 4.90
N GLU A 12 16.75 -5.49 3.67
CA GLU A 12 16.56 -4.08 3.35
C GLU A 12 15.29 -3.51 3.97
N ARG A 13 14.17 -4.24 3.91
CA ARG A 13 12.93 -3.85 4.59
C ARG A 13 13.12 -3.72 6.09
N ARG A 14 13.83 -4.66 6.72
CA ARG A 14 14.15 -4.58 8.16
C ARG A 14 14.96 -3.33 8.47
N ARG A 15 16.02 -3.06 7.68
CA ARG A 15 16.83 -1.83 7.84
C ARG A 15 15.99 -0.56 7.77
N ILE A 16 15.09 -0.46 6.79
CA ILE A 16 14.19 0.69 6.62
C ILE A 16 13.23 0.82 7.81
N ARG A 17 12.63 -0.29 8.27
CA ARG A 17 11.76 -0.27 9.45
C ARG A 17 12.50 0.19 10.70
N ASP A 18 13.68 -0.39 10.96
CA ASP A 18 14.47 -0.05 12.15
C ASP A 18 14.93 1.42 12.14
N ALA A 19 15.21 1.97 10.95
CA ALA A 19 15.65 3.36 10.80
C ALA A 19 14.50 4.39 10.87
N HIS A 20 13.30 4.03 10.43
CA HIS A 20 12.24 5.02 10.17
C HIS A 20 10.93 4.78 10.93
N LEU A 21 10.64 3.56 11.39
CA LEU A 21 9.38 3.22 12.02
C LEU A 21 9.51 3.31 13.54
N ARG A 22 8.86 4.31 14.14
CA ARG A 22 8.80 4.44 15.60
C ARG A 22 7.99 3.30 16.24
N PRO A 23 8.24 2.96 17.51
CA PRO A 23 7.35 2.08 18.27
C PRO A 23 5.91 2.58 18.21
N ALA A 24 4.94 1.68 18.12
CA ALA A 24 3.53 2.06 17.94
C ALA A 24 3.03 3.05 19.01
N ALA A 25 3.46 2.89 20.26
CA ALA A 25 3.10 3.78 21.38
C ALA A 25 3.72 5.19 21.28
N GLU A 26 4.72 5.39 20.41
CA GLU A 26 5.48 6.64 20.24
C GLU A 26 5.24 7.30 18.88
N ARG A 27 4.38 6.71 18.03
CA ARG A 27 4.03 7.29 16.73
C ARG A 27 3.11 8.47 16.94
N PRO A 28 3.46 9.68 16.47
CA PRO A 28 2.53 10.79 16.46
C PRO A 28 1.39 10.50 15.47
N PRO A 29 0.23 11.15 15.61
CA PRO A 29 -0.77 11.17 14.54
C PRO A 29 -0.14 11.62 13.22
N SER A 30 -0.54 11.02 12.11
CA SER A 30 -0.03 11.38 10.78
C SER A 30 0.02 12.90 10.59
N THR A 31 1.18 13.38 10.14
CA THR A 31 1.41 14.81 9.85
C THR A 31 0.77 15.25 8.53
N ALA A 32 0.15 14.33 7.77
CA ALA A 32 -0.54 14.57 6.51
C ALA A 32 -1.89 15.30 6.73
N ARG A 33 -1.84 16.48 7.35
CA ARG A 33 -2.99 17.31 7.67
C ARG A 33 -3.70 17.75 6.37
N GLY A 34 -4.88 17.19 6.12
CA GLY A 34 -5.69 17.51 4.93
C GLY A 34 -5.52 16.55 3.75
N LEU A 35 -4.59 15.57 3.82
CA LEU A 35 -4.51 14.51 2.82
C LEU A 35 -5.63 13.49 3.05
N HIS A 36 -6.56 13.37 2.10
CA HIS A 36 -7.67 12.42 2.23
C HIS A 36 -7.20 10.95 2.11
N HIS A 37 -6.33 10.66 1.14
CA HIS A 37 -5.57 9.40 1.01
C HIS A 37 -4.48 9.56 -0.06
N LEU A 38 -3.53 8.62 -0.10
CA LEU A 38 -2.60 8.42 -1.21
C LEU A 38 -3.03 7.21 -2.02
N ALA A 39 -3.24 7.38 -3.32
CA ALA A 39 -3.49 6.27 -4.24
C ALA A 39 -2.20 5.89 -4.98
N ILE A 40 -1.91 4.58 -5.05
CA ILE A 40 -0.78 4.02 -5.78
C ILE A 40 -1.32 3.06 -6.83
N SER A 41 -1.04 3.34 -8.10
CA SER A 41 -1.38 2.44 -9.19
C SER A 41 -0.56 1.16 -9.13
N VAL A 42 -1.22 0.03 -9.29
CA VAL A 42 -0.61 -1.29 -9.33
C VAL A 42 -1.02 -2.04 -10.60
N GLU A 43 -0.21 -3.00 -11.02
CA GLU A 43 -0.53 -3.80 -12.18
C GLU A 43 -1.75 -4.70 -11.93
N PRO A 44 -2.75 -4.75 -12.84
CA PRO A 44 -3.98 -5.53 -12.64
C PRO A 44 -3.72 -7.00 -12.26
N ARG A 45 -2.74 -7.66 -12.89
CA ARG A 45 -2.41 -9.06 -12.61
C ARG A 45 -1.90 -9.31 -11.18
N ARG A 46 -1.47 -8.26 -10.47
CA ARG A 46 -0.94 -8.36 -9.09
C ARG A 46 -2.00 -8.08 -8.04
N TRP A 47 -3.21 -7.69 -8.45
CA TRP A 47 -4.27 -7.26 -7.56
C TRP A 47 -4.59 -8.30 -6.46
N GLU A 48 -4.94 -9.52 -6.87
CA GLU A 48 -5.30 -10.60 -5.95
C GLU A 48 -4.14 -10.97 -5.02
N GLU A 49 -2.91 -10.97 -5.55
CA GLU A 49 -1.71 -11.24 -4.77
C GLU A 49 -1.49 -10.17 -3.69
N ILE A 50 -1.71 -8.91 -4.02
CA ILE A 50 -1.56 -7.78 -3.08
C ILE A 50 -2.59 -7.89 -1.96
N VAL A 51 -3.87 -8.10 -2.30
CA VAL A 51 -4.94 -8.25 -1.30
C VAL A 51 -4.66 -9.43 -0.37
N ARG A 52 -4.24 -10.58 -0.93
CA ARG A 52 -3.84 -11.75 -0.14
C ARG A 52 -2.68 -11.41 0.81
N ARG A 53 -1.64 -10.71 0.34
CA ARG A 53 -0.49 -10.33 1.17
C ARG A 53 -0.89 -9.39 2.32
N LEU A 54 -1.85 -8.48 2.11
CA LEU A 54 -2.40 -7.66 3.19
C LEU A 54 -3.07 -8.51 4.26
N GLY A 55 -3.89 -9.49 3.84
CA GLY A 55 -4.52 -10.46 4.73
C GLY A 55 -3.52 -11.33 5.49
N ASP A 56 -2.55 -11.91 4.80
CA ASP A 56 -1.49 -12.75 5.37
C ASP A 56 -0.65 -11.97 6.40
N ALA A 57 -0.51 -10.66 6.22
CA ALA A 57 0.21 -9.76 7.14
C ALA A 57 -0.67 -9.25 8.30
N GLY A 58 -1.95 -9.59 8.35
CA GLY A 58 -2.89 -9.10 9.37
C GLY A 58 -3.18 -7.60 9.29
N VAL A 59 -2.96 -6.97 8.13
CA VAL A 59 -3.31 -5.56 7.91
C VAL A 59 -4.82 -5.45 7.74
N GLU A 60 -5.47 -4.58 8.51
CA GLU A 60 -6.88 -4.27 8.29
C GLU A 60 -7.06 -3.50 6.97
N TYR A 61 -7.94 -4.00 6.10
CA TYR A 61 -8.22 -3.39 4.80
C TYR A 61 -9.70 -3.49 4.43
N ALA A 62 -10.13 -2.63 3.51
CA ALA A 62 -11.47 -2.62 2.93
C ALA A 62 -11.39 -2.60 1.41
N ILE A 63 -12.03 -3.57 0.77
CA ILE A 63 -12.17 -3.63 -0.70
C ILE A 63 -13.31 -2.68 -1.09
N HIS A 64 -13.03 -1.68 -1.92
CA HIS A 64 -14.02 -0.71 -2.40
C HIS A 64 -14.61 -1.11 -3.75
N SER A 65 -13.84 -1.81 -4.58
CA SER A 65 -14.27 -2.37 -5.86
C SER A 65 -13.44 -3.61 -6.20
N GLY A 66 -13.73 -4.27 -7.34
CA GLY A 66 -12.91 -5.38 -7.83
C GLY A 66 -11.45 -5.03 -8.16
N VAL A 67 -11.06 -3.75 -8.07
CA VAL A 67 -9.74 -3.23 -8.45
C VAL A 67 -9.19 -2.18 -7.47
N SER A 68 -9.86 -1.93 -6.33
CA SER A 68 -9.45 -0.90 -5.35
C SER A 68 -9.60 -1.37 -3.90
N VAL A 69 -8.55 -1.14 -3.10
CA VAL A 69 -8.45 -1.57 -1.69
C VAL A 69 -7.83 -0.44 -0.90
N TYR A 70 -8.45 -0.16 0.24
CA TYR A 70 -8.00 0.83 1.19
C TYR A 70 -7.47 0.16 2.45
N PHE A 71 -6.40 0.69 2.99
CA PHE A 71 -5.87 0.32 4.30
C PHE A 71 -5.22 1.55 4.95
N ARG A 72 -4.74 1.40 6.19
CA ARG A 72 -3.96 2.44 6.87
C ARG A 72 -2.52 2.04 7.01
N ASP A 73 -1.64 3.01 6.84
CA ASP A 73 -0.24 2.84 7.18
C ASP A 73 -0.04 2.82 8.72
N PRO A 74 1.19 2.54 9.19
CA PRO A 74 1.49 2.47 10.62
C PRO A 74 1.26 3.76 11.44
N ASP A 75 1.17 4.92 10.78
CA ASP A 75 0.92 6.25 11.37
C ASP A 75 -0.55 6.70 11.17
N GLY A 76 -1.38 5.85 10.56
CA GLY A 76 -2.80 6.05 10.34
C GLY A 76 -3.17 6.75 9.03
N ALA A 77 -2.20 7.08 8.17
CA ALA A 77 -2.49 7.65 6.86
C ALA A 77 -3.26 6.65 5.99
N ARG A 78 -4.28 7.12 5.28
CA ARG A 78 -5.11 6.26 4.42
C ARG A 78 -4.39 6.06 3.09
N VAL A 79 -4.25 4.79 2.69
CA VAL A 79 -3.61 4.39 1.43
C VAL A 79 -4.61 3.60 0.61
N GLU A 80 -4.64 3.86 -0.70
CA GLU A 80 -5.35 3.09 -1.70
C GLU A 80 -4.34 2.41 -2.63
N LEU A 81 -4.56 1.13 -2.93
CA LEU A 81 -3.96 0.49 -4.10
C LEU A 81 -5.06 0.32 -5.13
N ILE A 82 -4.82 0.84 -6.33
CA ILE A 82 -5.79 0.84 -7.43
C ILE A 82 -5.18 0.17 -8.67
N ALA A 83 -5.94 -0.73 -9.27
CA ALA A 83 -5.53 -1.54 -10.42
C ALA A 83 -6.20 -1.09 -11.73
N ASP A 84 -6.80 0.10 -11.77
CA ASP A 84 -7.26 0.70 -13.03
C ASP A 84 -6.08 0.95 -13.98
N PRO A 85 -6.24 0.70 -15.30
CA PRO A 85 -5.24 1.08 -16.29
C PRO A 85 -4.90 2.58 -16.19
N LEU A 86 -3.65 2.94 -16.50
CA LEU A 86 -3.26 4.35 -16.51
C LEU A 86 -4.12 5.13 -17.51
N GLY A 87 -4.69 6.25 -17.05
CA GLY A 87 -5.63 7.05 -17.84
C GLY A 87 -7.06 6.54 -17.81
N GLU A 88 -7.38 5.57 -16.95
CA GLU A 88 -8.73 5.15 -16.62
C GLU A 88 -9.05 5.43 -15.14
N MET A 89 -10.32 5.71 -14.86
CA MET A 89 -10.85 5.85 -13.51
C MET A 89 -12.24 5.22 -13.46
N TYR A 90 -12.42 4.22 -12.61
CA TYR A 90 -13.68 3.45 -12.51
C TYR A 90 -14.14 2.83 -13.83
N GLY A 91 -13.19 2.51 -14.72
CA GLY A 91 -13.45 1.98 -16.06
C GLY A 91 -13.69 3.03 -17.15
N ASP A 92 -13.70 4.34 -16.81
CA ASP A 92 -13.85 5.42 -17.78
C ASP A 92 -12.48 6.02 -18.15
N LYS A 93 -12.27 6.37 -19.43
CA LYS A 93 -11.07 7.08 -19.89
C LYS A 93 -11.05 8.53 -19.38
N VAL A 94 -9.96 8.93 -18.72
CA VAL A 94 -9.80 10.25 -18.09
C VAL A 94 -8.59 11.05 -18.59
N LEU A 95 -7.83 10.51 -19.56
CA LEU A 95 -6.69 11.16 -20.22
C LEU A 95 -6.84 11.13 -21.75
#